data_AF-A0A521PYK0-F1
#
_entry.id   AF-A0A521PYK0-F1
#
_cell.length_a   1.000
_cell.length_b   1.000
_cell.length_c   1.000
_cell.angle_alpha   90.00
_cell.angle_beta   90.00
_cell.angle_gamma   90.00
#
_symmetry.space_group_name_H-M   'P 1'
#
loop_
_entity.id
_entity.type
_entity.pdbx_description
1 polymer ?
#
loop_
_entity_poly.entity_id
_entity_poly.type
_entity_poly.pdbx_seq_one_letter_code
_entity_poly.pdbx_strand_id
1 'polypeptide(L)'
;MGRKQLVDALYVDPLMQGEGREGISAMIAAARSQFPGHDFALTGPVDEHGGNIRFSWALSIDSGEPVVRGTDFVRVDAQGRIAEVVGFLDGGAA
;
A
#
# COMPACT_ATOMS: atom_id res chain seq x y z
N MET A 1 8.51 -16.71 16.46
CA MET A 1 7.31 -16.14 17.12
C MET A 1 6.32 -15.80 16.02
N GLY A 2 5.30 -16.63 15.76
CA GLY A 2 4.34 -16.39 14.68
C GLY A 2 3.34 -15.31 15.09
N ARG A 3 3.21 -14.22 14.32
CA ARG A 3 2.13 -13.26 14.48
C ARG A 3 0.82 -13.98 14.19
N LYS A 4 -0.04 -14.09 15.20
CA LYS A 4 -1.42 -14.57 15.02
C LYS A 4 -2.22 -13.38 14.48
N GLN A 5 -2.50 -13.37 13.18
CA GLN A 5 -3.44 -12.39 12.59
C GLN A 5 -4.81 -12.62 13.25
N LEU A 6 -5.26 -11.69 14.08
CA LEU A 6 -6.59 -11.69 14.69
C LEU A 6 -7.66 -11.10 13.75
N VAL A 7 -7.21 -10.47 12.66
CA VAL A 7 -8.03 -9.77 11.67
C VAL A 7 -7.77 -10.34 10.27
N ASP A 8 -8.79 -10.29 9.40
CA ASP A 8 -8.73 -10.89 8.06
C ASP A 8 -7.71 -10.21 7.12
N ALA A 9 -7.35 -8.95 7.40
CA ALA A 9 -6.35 -8.20 6.66
C ALA A 9 -5.72 -7.11 7.53
N LEU A 10 -4.47 -6.76 7.26
CA LEU A 10 -3.74 -5.67 7.92
C LEU A 10 -3.07 -4.79 6.87
N TYR A 11 -3.08 -3.48 7.08
CA TYR A 11 -2.22 -2.53 6.38
C TYR A 11 -1.45 -1.71 7.41
N VAL A 12 -0.16 -1.50 7.16
CA VAL A 12 0.65 -0.55 7.93
C VAL A 12 1.72 0.08 7.05
N ASP A 13 1.88 1.39 7.17
CA ASP A 13 3.02 2.16 6.64
C ASP A 13 3.46 3.21 7.70
N PRO A 14 4.45 4.08 7.42
CA PRO A 14 4.89 5.09 8.40
C PRO A 14 3.84 6.13 8.83
N LEU A 15 2.77 6.33 8.06
CA LEU A 15 1.74 7.35 8.25
C LEU A 15 0.39 6.77 8.66
N MET A 16 0.07 5.54 8.24
CA MET A 16 -1.27 4.98 8.31
C MET A 16 -1.25 3.52 8.72
N GLN A 17 -2.34 3.11 9.39
CA GLN A 17 -2.64 1.72 9.68
C GLN A 17 -4.13 1.46 9.50
N GLY A 18 -4.47 0.24 9.09
CA GLY A 18 -5.84 -0.21 8.93
C GLY A 18 -5.96 -1.71 9.18
N GLU A 19 -6.96 -2.11 9.95
CA GLU A 19 -7.24 -3.51 10.26
C GLU A 19 -8.61 -3.92 9.73
N GLY A 20 -8.67 -5.12 9.14
CA GLY A 20 -9.86 -5.64 8.49
C GLY A 20 -10.31 -4.82 7.28
N ARG A 21 -11.36 -5.30 6.61
CA ARG A 21 -11.85 -4.66 5.38
C ARG A 21 -12.37 -3.25 5.62
N GLU A 22 -13.07 -3.02 6.73
CA GLU A 22 -13.63 -1.70 7.05
C GLU A 22 -12.55 -0.69 7.44
N GLY A 23 -11.60 -1.08 8.30
CA GLY A 23 -10.51 -0.20 8.72
C GLY A 23 -9.62 0.19 7.54
N ILE A 24 -9.27 -0.77 6.67
CA ILE A 24 -8.51 -0.49 5.45
C ILE A 24 -9.30 0.42 4.49
N SER A 25 -10.61 0.19 4.33
CA SER A 25 -11.45 1.04 3.47
C SER A 25 -11.52 2.49 3.99
N ALA A 26 -11.65 2.68 5.30
CA ALA A 26 -11.68 4.00 5.93
C ALA A 26 -10.33 4.71 5.80
N MET A 27 -9.23 3.97 5.98
CA MET A 27 -7.87 4.47 5.79
C MET A 27 -7.64 4.94 4.33
N ILE A 28 -8.03 4.14 3.33
CA ILE A 28 -7.93 4.53 1.91
C ILE A 28 -8.73 5.81 1.63
N ALA A 29 -9.95 5.92 2.19
CA ALA A 29 -10.77 7.11 2.03
C ALA A 29 -10.10 8.36 2.64
N ALA A 30 -9.51 8.24 3.83
CA ALA A 30 -8.78 9.32 4.49
C ALA A 30 -7.48 9.70 3.76
N ALA A 31 -6.80 8.75 3.12
CA ALA A 31 -5.64 9.03 2.28
C ALA A 31 -6.04 9.84 1.04
N ARG A 32 -7.10 9.40 0.35
CA ARG A 32 -7.61 10.08 -0.86
C ARG A 32 -8.12 11.49 -0.56
N SER A 33 -8.72 11.74 0.61
CA SER A 33 -9.20 13.08 0.97
C SER A 33 -8.07 14.08 1.24
N GLN A 34 -6.87 13.61 1.63
CA GLN A 34 -5.70 14.46 1.82
C GLN A 34 -5.04 14.87 0.50
N PHE A 35 -5.20 14.07 -0.55
CA PHE A 35 -4.60 14.30 -1.87
C PHE A 35 -5.66 14.34 -2.99
N PRO A 36 -6.61 15.31 -2.96
CA PRO A 36 -7.63 15.41 -3.99
C PRO A 36 -6.99 15.61 -5.37
N GLY A 37 -7.49 14.89 -6.37
CA GLY A 37 -7.01 14.95 -7.75
C GLY A 37 -5.67 14.27 -8.03
N HIS A 38 -5.04 13.65 -7.03
CA HIS A 38 -3.84 12.86 -7.25
C HIS A 38 -4.18 11.41 -7.57
N ASP A 39 -3.36 10.81 -8.43
CA ASP A 39 -3.42 9.41 -8.81
C ASP A 39 -2.19 8.65 -8.33
N PHE A 40 -2.41 7.42 -7.85
CA PHE A 40 -1.37 6.45 -7.57
C PHE A 40 -1.05 5.69 -8.86
N ALA A 41 0.21 5.71 -9.30
CA ALA A 41 0.68 5.00 -10.48
C ALA A 41 1.85 4.07 -10.12
N LEU A 42 1.89 2.89 -10.72
CA LEU A 42 3.02 1.95 -10.55
C LEU A 42 4.30 2.53 -11.13
N THR A 43 5.41 2.37 -10.41
CA THR A 43 6.75 2.75 -10.84
C THR A 43 7.61 1.51 -11.06
N GLY A 44 7.57 1.00 -12.30
CA GLY A 44 8.33 -0.19 -12.69
C GLY A 44 7.56 -1.51 -12.56
N PRO A 45 8.25 -2.65 -12.66
CA PRO A 45 7.62 -3.97 -12.66
C PRO A 45 7.18 -4.39 -11.25
N VAL A 46 6.13 -5.22 -11.21
CA VAL A 46 5.71 -5.95 -10.01
C VAL A 46 6.53 -7.23 -9.90
N ASP A 47 7.07 -7.52 -8.72
CA ASP A 47 7.83 -8.74 -8.41
C ASP A 47 7.00 -9.65 -7.50
N GLU A 48 6.89 -10.94 -7.84
CA GLU A 48 6.02 -11.88 -7.16
C GLU A 48 6.67 -13.26 -6.94
N HIS A 49 6.58 -13.79 -5.72
CA HIS A 49 6.93 -15.17 -5.43
C HIS A 49 6.23 -15.71 -4.17
N GLY A 50 5.75 -16.95 -4.22
CA GLY A 50 5.26 -17.68 -3.04
C GLY A 50 4.19 -16.94 -2.22
N GLY A 51 3.30 -16.19 -2.88
CA GLY A 51 2.27 -15.39 -2.22
C GLY A 51 2.75 -14.05 -1.64
N ASN A 52 3.96 -13.62 -1.98
CA ASN A 52 4.50 -12.30 -1.66
C ASN A 52 4.59 -11.50 -2.96
N ILE A 53 4.19 -10.25 -2.89
CA ILE A 53 4.19 -9.29 -3.99
C ILE A 53 4.94 -8.06 -3.51
N ARG A 54 5.83 -7.51 -4.34
CA ARG A 54 6.46 -6.22 -4.11
C ARG A 54 6.21 -5.33 -5.32
N PHE A 55 5.80 -4.09 -5.06
CA PHE A 55 5.68 -3.06 -6.10
C PHE A 55 5.99 -1.68 -5.53
N SER A 56 6.42 -0.79 -6.42
CA SER A 56 6.63 0.62 -6.11
C SER A 56 5.60 1.47 -6.82
N TRP A 57 5.31 2.64 -6.26
CA TRP A 57 4.34 3.58 -6.77
C TRP A 57 4.76 5.03 -6.57
N ALA A 58 4.11 5.92 -7.31
CA ALA A 58 4.21 7.36 -7.22
C ALA A 58 2.81 7.98 -7.14
N LEU A 59 2.69 9.05 -6.37
CA LEU A 59 1.48 9.86 -6.25
C LEU A 59 1.71 11.21 -6.93
N SER A 60 0.93 11.50 -7.96
CA SER A 60 1.07 12.73 -8.79
C SER A 60 -0.29 13.21 -9.31
N ILE A 61 -0.38 14.47 -9.74
CA ILE A 61 -1.52 14.98 -10.51
C ILE A 61 -1.17 14.94 -11.99
N ASP A 62 -2.06 14.45 -12.86
CA ASP A 62 -1.94 14.49 -14.32
C ASP A 62 -0.59 13.98 -14.87
N SER A 63 0.00 12.96 -14.23
CA SER A 63 1.36 12.44 -14.55
C SER A 63 2.49 13.47 -14.40
N GLY A 64 2.28 14.52 -13.60
CA GLY A 64 3.27 15.51 -13.22
C GLY A 64 4.30 14.97 -12.21
N GLU A 65 5.07 15.88 -11.61
CA GLU A 65 6.09 15.49 -10.63
C GLU A 65 5.47 14.78 -9.41
N PRO A 66 5.93 13.56 -9.06
CA PRO A 66 5.42 12.86 -7.90
C PRO A 66 5.74 13.58 -6.58
N VAL A 67 4.69 13.83 -5.80
CA VAL A 67 4.78 14.44 -4.46
C VAL A 67 5.08 13.42 -3.37
N VAL A 68 4.70 12.16 -3.59
CA VAL A 68 5.00 11.03 -2.72
C VAL A 68 5.39 9.84 -3.57
N ARG A 69 6.36 9.06 -3.09
CA ARG A 69 6.73 7.75 -3.65
C ARG A 69 6.71 6.74 -2.52
N GLY A 70 6.42 5.50 -2.86
CA GLY A 70 6.42 4.42 -1.89
C GLY A 70 6.62 3.06 -2.52
N THR A 71 6.94 2.11 -1.65
CA THR A 71 7.10 0.70 -2.00
C THR A 71 6.34 -0.13 -0.99
N ASP A 72 5.47 -1.00 -1.49
CA ASP A 72 4.64 -1.87 -0.68
C ASP A 72 5.03 -3.33 -0.86
N PHE A 73 4.97 -4.07 0.24
CA PHE A 73 5.09 -5.52 0.29
C PHE A 73 3.74 -6.12 0.70
N VAL A 74 3.16 -6.93 -0.16
CA VAL A 74 1.84 -7.54 0.03
C VAL A 74 2.00 -9.04 0.22
N ARG A 75 1.29 -9.57 1.22
CA ARG A 75 1.12 -11.01 1.39
C ARG A 75 -0.31 -11.39 1.05
N VAL A 76 -0.47 -12.39 0.19
CA VAL A 76 -1.76 -13.00 -0.13
C VAL A 76 -1.95 -14.33 0.61
N ASP A 77 -3.19 -14.63 0.99
CA ASP A 77 -3.56 -15.91 1.58
C ASP A 77 -3.72 -17.02 0.51
N ALA A 78 -4.01 -18.25 0.96
CA ALA A 78 -4.21 -19.39 0.08
C ALA A 78 -5.45 -19.27 -0.84
N GLN A 79 -6.32 -18.29 -0.60
CA GLN A 79 -7.49 -17.96 -1.43
C GLN A 79 -7.19 -16.79 -2.39
N GLY A 80 -5.95 -16.29 -2.42
CA GLY A 80 -5.55 -15.15 -3.26
C GLY A 80 -6.03 -13.79 -2.75
N ARG A 81 -6.43 -13.69 -1.47
CA ARG A 81 -6.87 -12.43 -0.86
C ARG A 81 -5.70 -11.74 -0.17
N ILE A 82 -5.67 -10.42 -0.19
CA ILE A 82 -4.68 -9.63 0.55
C ILE A 82 -4.89 -9.86 2.05
N ALA A 83 -3.87 -10.39 2.70
CA ALA A 83 -3.87 -10.66 4.15
C ALA A 83 -3.01 -9.67 4.93
N GLU A 84 -2.03 -9.03 4.28
CA GLU A 84 -1.14 -8.04 4.89
C GLU A 84 -0.52 -7.16 3.81
N VAL A 85 -0.39 -5.86 4.11
CA VAL A 85 0.38 -4.89 3.36
C VAL A 85 1.30 -4.16 4.33
N VAL A 86 2.59 -4.12 4.01
CA VAL A 86 3.59 -3.33 4.73
C VAL A 86 4.21 -2.36 3.75
N GLY A 87 3.96 -1.07 3.97
CA GLY A 87 4.40 0.01 3.12
C GLY A 87 5.59 0.78 3.66
N PHE A 88 6.35 1.35 2.75
CA PHE A 88 7.45 2.28 3.01
C PHE A 88 7.30 3.51 2.11
N LEU A 89 7.69 4.68 2.63
CA LEU A 89 7.83 5.88 1.82
C LEU A 89 9.25 5.98 1.32
N ASP A 90 9.40 6.19 0.01
CA ASP A 90 10.69 6.31 -0.63
C ASP A 90 11.12 7.79 -0.59
N GLY A 91 12.24 8.06 0.08
CA GLY A 91 12.78 9.41 0.21
C GLY A 91 13.46 9.89 -1.08
N GLY A 92 13.11 11.12 -1.50
CA GLY A 92 13.78 11.87 -2.56
C GLY A 92 12.81 12.65 -3.44
N ALA A 93 12.89 13.99 -3.38
CA ALA A 93 12.55 14.81 -4.53
C ALA A 93 13.36 14.30 -5.74
N ALA A 94 12.78 14.39 -6.93
CA ALA A 94 13.60 14.30 -8.14
C ALA A 94 14.66 15.41 -8.13
#